data_AF-A0AAD7BMV6-F1
#
_entry.id   AF-A0AAD7BMV6-F1
#
_cell.length_a   1.000
_cell.length_b   1.000
_cell.length_c   1.000
_cell.angle_alpha   90.00
_cell.angle_beta   90.00
_cell.angle_gamma   90.00
#
_symmetry.space_group_name_H-M   'P 1'
#
loop_
_entity.id
_entity.type
_entity.pdbx_description
1 polymer ?
#
loop_
_entity_poly.entity_id
_entity_poly.type
_entity_poly.pdbx_seq_one_letter_code
_entity_poly.pdbx_strand_id
1 'polypeptide(L)'
;MVEAQKESSSSGVPAVLDVAAHLPKPPLKEYPPIWAQSRQEVCESFKWFRSYQGGVYQKDGSVKGYFLSAHSAQRDSFECGGKIIISHGGGKSENSYLIRPGVSVTRAAQDQQAQDLSVRALMETYQKSVPLVLLIDDKYEPFPFDLNSKDVYMTVLGFYRIIHAWAEYQPSRSNASGRVVRYKFAFQWCEDQGQPWWWTGPDEDTSAMDVSQEAPESSAAIDVDETAMIPTRITMSPPQPPSLYTNCTTCDKASPHVFTLGWVCLNPDCRSFWRYPNFHRMIPDQLEYNPAFLSLIDFRPLPPNYTLAPDPPVLAPKDGIVTAYEHSRGWHCLKCGRLSCRSAWEHYQCPNCQDTQKINGIIRPANTLTAIRIPTFDKFYDSQVEPNSGIQRLPQGLFQHLGSTLLGNYQTFVLPGGKGKIHLIKSNRLACDEADKIFEAYQQQASAGTLHFRRWPLRSHKLRGQCLTNYFSQNSGETYHYVGGADNTVPFHLAPAAVLQAHNLIEKRIFEALGKRHKFNEVLSAAYMEKQKMAFHSDSERGLGPVVAGLSMGSPALMHFRALAKYVPRTEQRTTLLTVVLRHGDVLMMEGAGVQDFYEHTVVPTNFRIAATARWIEPHHVVDEPLVNRRG
;
A
#
# COMPACT_ATOMS: atom_id res chain seq x y z
N MET A 1 -70.31 -19.29 18.11
CA MET A 1 -70.30 -18.12 19.01
C MET A 1 -69.30 -17.13 18.46
N VAL A 2 -69.84 -15.96 18.06
CA VAL A 2 -69.19 -14.65 17.90
C VAL A 2 -68.18 -14.45 16.76
N GLU A 3 -68.70 -13.75 15.76
CA GLU A 3 -68.12 -12.76 14.82
C GLU A 3 -66.76 -12.13 15.17
N ALA A 4 -65.97 -11.84 14.12
CA ALA A 4 -65.57 -10.47 13.81
C ALA A 4 -65.05 -10.36 12.36
N GLN A 5 -65.79 -9.63 11.52
CA GLN A 5 -65.33 -9.11 10.23
C GLN A 5 -64.31 -7.98 10.43
N LYS A 6 -63.36 -7.84 9.50
CA LYS A 6 -62.91 -6.52 9.03
C LYS A 6 -62.30 -6.60 7.63
N GLU A 7 -63.03 -6.04 6.67
CA GLU A 7 -62.53 -5.68 5.34
C GLU A 7 -61.58 -4.47 5.45
N SER A 8 -60.54 -4.40 4.59
CA SER A 8 -60.15 -3.14 3.94
C SER A 8 -59.23 -3.38 2.73
N SER A 9 -59.81 -3.22 1.53
CA SER A 9 -59.26 -2.60 0.31
C SER A 9 -57.75 -2.70 0.02
N SER A 10 -57.37 -3.61 -0.89
CA SER A 10 -56.11 -3.56 -1.63
C SER A 10 -56.25 -2.64 -2.85
N SER A 11 -55.78 -1.40 -2.75
CA SER A 11 -55.48 -0.58 -3.93
C SER A 11 -54.00 -0.80 -4.28
N GLY A 12 -53.77 -1.60 -5.33
CA GLY A 12 -52.43 -1.81 -5.88
C GLY A 12 -51.93 -0.54 -6.55
N VAL A 13 -50.91 0.07 -5.98
CA VAL A 13 -50.05 1.03 -6.69
C VAL A 13 -48.92 0.20 -7.31
N PRO A 14 -48.78 0.15 -8.64
CA PRO A 14 -47.73 -0.64 -9.26
C PRO A 14 -46.37 -0.01 -8.93
N ALA A 15 -45.45 -0.84 -8.43
CA ALA A 15 -44.06 -0.47 -8.26
C ALA A 15 -43.49 -0.10 -9.63
N VAL A 16 -43.17 1.18 -9.81
CA VAL A 16 -42.42 1.68 -10.96
C VAL A 16 -41.02 1.07 -10.87
N LEU A 17 -40.80 0.01 -11.66
CA LEU A 17 -39.48 -0.51 -11.99
C LEU A 17 -38.78 0.53 -12.87
N ASP A 18 -38.06 1.45 -12.26
CA ASP A 18 -37.14 2.33 -12.96
C ASP A 18 -35.79 1.61 -13.10
N VAL A 19 -35.72 0.72 -14.09
CA VAL A 19 -34.46 0.14 -14.57
C VAL A 19 -34.18 0.77 -15.93
N ALA A 20 -33.60 1.96 -15.92
CA ALA A 20 -32.91 2.48 -17.10
C ALA A 20 -31.74 1.51 -17.39
N ALA A 21 -31.96 0.60 -18.33
CA ALA A 21 -30.96 -0.33 -18.82
C ALA A 21 -29.75 0.49 -19.32
N HIS A 22 -28.67 0.51 -18.54
CA HIS A 22 -27.43 1.14 -18.96
C HIS A 22 -26.96 0.41 -20.21
N LEU A 23 -26.87 1.12 -21.34
CA LEU A 23 -26.26 0.58 -22.54
C LEU A 23 -24.83 0.14 -22.17
N PRO A 24 -24.40 -1.07 -22.57
CA PRO A 24 -23.07 -1.55 -22.24
C PRO A 24 -22.02 -0.61 -22.86
N LYS A 25 -21.04 -0.20 -22.05
CA LYS A 25 -19.96 0.66 -22.51
C LYS A 25 -19.17 -0.01 -23.63
N PRO A 26 -18.73 0.72 -24.67
CA PRO A 26 -17.84 0.17 -25.68
C PRO A 26 -16.54 -0.35 -25.05
N PRO A 27 -15.97 -1.44 -25.60
CA PRO A 27 -14.69 -1.95 -25.12
C PRO A 27 -13.55 -0.98 -25.43
N LEU A 28 -12.45 -1.10 -24.68
CA LEU A 28 -11.22 -0.38 -24.98
C LEU A 28 -10.63 -0.85 -26.32
N LYS A 29 -10.28 0.08 -27.20
CA LYS A 29 -9.56 -0.24 -28.44
C LYS A 29 -8.14 -0.72 -28.13
N GLU A 30 -7.43 0.04 -27.31
CA GLU A 30 -6.04 -0.19 -26.93
C GLU A 30 -5.88 -0.17 -25.40
N TYR A 31 -4.73 -0.61 -24.91
CA TYR A 31 -4.40 -0.43 -23.49
C TYR A 31 -4.18 1.07 -23.21
N PRO A 32 -4.63 1.58 -22.05
CA PRO A 32 -4.28 2.94 -21.67
C PRO A 32 -2.76 3.12 -21.54
N PRO A 33 -2.22 4.34 -21.70
CA PRO A 33 -0.77 4.57 -21.62
C PRO A 33 -0.13 4.13 -20.29
N ILE A 34 -0.87 4.28 -19.19
CA ILE A 34 -0.44 3.87 -17.86
C ILE A 34 -1.61 3.19 -17.14
N TRP A 35 -1.51 1.89 -16.91
CA TRP A 35 -2.57 1.09 -16.30
C TRP A 35 -2.05 0.03 -15.32
N ALA A 36 -2.92 -0.57 -14.53
CA ALA A 36 -2.58 -1.59 -13.53
C ALA A 36 -3.74 -2.57 -13.30
N GLN A 37 -3.42 -3.75 -12.77
CA GLN A 37 -4.36 -4.79 -12.31
C GLN A 37 -4.51 -4.82 -10.79
N SER A 38 -3.61 -4.16 -10.05
CA SER A 38 -3.72 -4.04 -8.60
C SER A 38 -3.41 -2.63 -8.10
N ARG A 39 -3.95 -2.34 -6.90
CA ARG A 39 -3.67 -1.09 -6.18
C ARG A 39 -2.18 -0.98 -5.81
N GLN A 40 -1.53 -2.11 -5.56
CA GLN A 40 -0.13 -2.17 -5.18
C GLN A 40 0.78 -1.79 -6.35
N GLU A 41 0.50 -2.27 -7.56
CA GLU A 41 1.26 -1.91 -8.76
C GLU A 41 1.33 -0.39 -8.94
N VAL A 42 0.20 0.30 -8.77
CA VAL A 42 0.14 1.77 -8.79
C VAL A 42 0.97 2.36 -7.65
N CYS A 43 0.73 1.93 -6.41
CA CYS A 43 1.38 2.53 -5.25
C CYS A 43 2.89 2.28 -5.19
N GLU A 44 3.40 1.22 -5.82
CA GLU A 44 4.82 0.89 -5.91
C GLU A 44 5.51 1.53 -7.12
N SER A 45 4.79 1.82 -8.20
CA SER A 45 5.38 2.29 -9.46
C SER A 45 5.12 3.77 -9.74
N PHE A 46 4.03 4.35 -9.20
CA PHE A 46 3.55 5.67 -9.60
C PHE A 46 3.79 6.74 -8.51
N LYS A 47 4.59 7.78 -8.83
CA LYS A 47 4.96 8.82 -7.84
C LYS A 47 3.81 9.73 -7.42
N TRP A 48 2.81 9.89 -8.29
CA TRP A 48 1.66 10.75 -8.05
C TRP A 48 0.55 10.08 -7.23
N PHE A 49 0.66 8.78 -6.93
CA PHE A 49 -0.36 8.10 -6.13
C PHE A 49 0.22 6.95 -5.29
N ARG A 50 0.17 7.07 -3.96
CA ARG A 50 0.64 6.02 -3.02
C ARG A 50 -0.35 5.72 -1.89
N SER A 51 -1.64 5.90 -2.15
CA SER A 51 -2.71 5.64 -1.17
C SER A 51 -3.32 4.26 -1.37
N TYR A 52 -2.87 3.29 -0.57
CA TYR A 52 -3.34 1.90 -0.68
C TYR A 52 -4.83 1.73 -0.36
N GLN A 53 -5.41 2.58 0.48
CA GLN A 53 -6.78 2.43 0.98
C GLN A 53 -7.66 3.67 0.77
N GLY A 54 -7.07 4.84 0.55
CA GLY A 54 -7.79 6.10 0.39
C GLY A 54 -7.90 6.53 -1.07
N GLY A 55 -8.90 7.38 -1.36
CA GLY A 55 -9.08 8.01 -2.67
C GLY A 55 -8.16 9.22 -2.92
N VAL A 56 -7.62 9.83 -1.86
CA VAL A 56 -6.77 11.03 -1.98
C VAL A 56 -5.36 10.70 -1.49
N TYR A 57 -4.37 10.97 -2.34
CA TYR A 57 -2.95 10.91 -1.99
C TYR A 57 -2.39 12.34 -1.85
N GLN A 58 -1.98 12.69 -0.64
CA GLN A 58 -1.36 13.98 -0.31
C GLN A 58 0.09 13.79 0.08
N LYS A 59 0.94 14.74 -0.32
CA LYS A 59 2.34 14.84 0.05
C LYS A 59 2.73 16.31 0.12
N ASP A 60 3.51 16.70 1.12
CA ASP A 60 4.03 18.08 1.27
C ASP A 60 2.92 19.16 1.32
N GLY A 61 1.78 18.83 1.93
CA GLY A 61 0.65 19.76 2.10
C GLY A 61 -0.10 20.08 0.79
N SER A 62 -0.08 19.19 -0.20
CA SER A 62 -0.92 19.27 -1.40
C SER A 62 -1.28 17.87 -1.92
N VAL A 63 -2.39 17.76 -2.63
CA VAL A 63 -2.83 16.53 -3.29
C VAL A 63 -1.97 16.32 -4.52
N LYS A 64 -1.40 15.12 -4.64
CA LYS A 64 -0.60 14.69 -5.80
C LYS A 64 -1.41 13.80 -6.73
N GLY A 65 -2.35 13.03 -6.17
CA GLY A 65 -3.24 12.21 -6.97
C GLY A 65 -4.56 11.96 -6.28
N TYR A 66 -5.60 11.82 -7.11
CA TYR A 66 -6.97 11.61 -6.70
C TYR A 66 -7.56 10.45 -7.50
N PHE A 67 -8.19 9.52 -6.80
CA PHE A 67 -8.71 8.27 -7.33
C PHE A 67 -10.24 8.27 -7.33
N LEU A 68 -10.80 8.21 -8.53
CA LEU A 68 -12.21 8.11 -8.87
C LEU A 68 -12.60 6.63 -8.94
N SER A 69 -13.68 6.25 -8.27
CA SER A 69 -14.12 4.85 -8.12
C SER A 69 -15.63 4.76 -7.88
N ALA A 70 -16.14 3.57 -7.56
CA ALA A 70 -17.55 3.21 -7.40
C ALA A 70 -18.38 4.07 -6.42
N HIS A 71 -17.73 4.88 -5.58
CA HIS A 71 -18.40 5.66 -4.55
C HIS A 71 -18.77 7.06 -5.03
N SER A 72 -19.39 7.18 -6.19
CA SER A 72 -19.83 8.48 -6.71
C SER A 72 -20.86 9.13 -5.78
N ALA A 73 -20.71 10.43 -5.56
CA ALA A 73 -21.73 11.26 -4.96
C ALA A 73 -22.78 11.65 -6.02
N GLN A 74 -23.96 12.10 -5.56
CA GLN A 74 -24.94 12.67 -6.48
C GLN A 74 -24.30 13.84 -7.25
N ARG A 75 -24.60 13.94 -8.54
CA ARG A 75 -24.03 14.94 -9.45
C ARG A 75 -22.49 14.84 -9.57
N ASP A 76 -21.87 13.69 -9.31
CA ASP A 76 -20.52 13.48 -9.88
C ASP A 76 -20.71 13.35 -11.40
N SER A 77 -19.86 13.99 -12.20
CA SER A 77 -20.07 14.05 -13.65
C SER A 77 -18.77 14.07 -14.45
N PHE A 78 -18.88 13.72 -15.73
CA PHE A 78 -17.80 13.62 -16.71
C PHE A 78 -18.16 14.49 -17.91
N GLU A 79 -17.72 15.74 -17.88
CA GLU A 79 -18.13 16.80 -18.80
C GLU A 79 -17.04 17.10 -19.82
N CYS A 80 -17.44 17.70 -20.95
CA CYS A 80 -16.51 18.13 -22.01
C CYS A 80 -15.58 17.00 -22.46
N GLY A 81 -16.12 15.78 -22.63
CA GLY A 81 -15.34 14.60 -23.01
C GLY A 81 -14.29 14.17 -21.97
N GLY A 82 -14.48 14.55 -20.70
CA GLY A 82 -13.55 14.27 -19.60
C GLY A 82 -12.56 15.40 -19.34
N LYS A 83 -12.62 16.50 -20.10
CA LYS A 83 -11.81 17.69 -19.81
C LYS A 83 -12.24 18.40 -18.53
N ILE A 84 -13.48 18.21 -18.08
CA ILE A 84 -13.94 18.59 -16.76
C ILE A 84 -14.51 17.35 -16.07
N ILE A 85 -14.02 17.03 -14.88
CA ILE A 85 -14.53 15.95 -14.04
C ILE A 85 -14.97 16.54 -12.72
N ILE A 86 -16.20 16.26 -12.30
CA ILE A 86 -16.73 16.70 -11.01
C ILE A 86 -16.81 15.51 -10.07
N SER A 87 -16.16 15.62 -8.91
CA SER A 87 -16.17 14.59 -7.89
C SER A 87 -16.15 15.17 -6.47
N HIS A 88 -16.54 14.37 -5.49
CA HIS A 88 -16.59 14.75 -4.08
C HIS A 88 -15.25 14.52 -3.32
N GLY A 89 -15.07 15.12 -2.15
CA GLY A 89 -13.78 15.15 -1.42
C GLY A 89 -13.25 13.84 -0.82
N GLY A 90 -13.93 12.71 -1.07
CA GLY A 90 -13.61 11.38 -0.53
C GLY A 90 -13.91 11.19 0.96
N GLY A 91 -14.15 9.94 1.37
CA GLY A 91 -14.42 9.57 2.77
C GLY A 91 -15.82 9.95 3.26
N LYS A 92 -16.23 9.39 4.39
CA LYS A 92 -17.59 9.56 4.98
C LYS A 92 -18.77 9.15 4.07
N SER A 93 -18.47 8.43 2.99
CA SER A 93 -19.47 7.70 2.21
C SER A 93 -20.06 6.54 3.04
N GLU A 94 -21.26 6.13 2.67
CA GLU A 94 -21.87 4.92 3.19
C GLU A 94 -20.99 3.71 2.83
N ASN A 95 -20.80 2.80 3.79
CA ASN A 95 -19.96 1.63 3.58
C ASN A 95 -20.54 0.41 4.29
N SER A 96 -20.80 -0.65 3.54
CA SER A 96 -21.22 -1.95 4.06
C SER A 96 -20.01 -2.86 4.20
N TYR A 97 -19.76 -3.36 5.41
CA TYR A 97 -18.70 -4.32 5.66
C TYR A 97 -19.24 -5.57 6.34
N LEU A 98 -18.72 -6.72 5.92
CA LEU A 98 -19.04 -8.00 6.52
C LEU A 98 -18.31 -8.13 7.87
N ILE A 99 -19.06 -8.42 8.93
CA ILE A 99 -18.48 -8.79 10.23
C ILE A 99 -18.16 -10.28 10.24
N ARG A 100 -19.03 -11.11 9.65
CA ARG A 100 -18.90 -12.56 9.45
C ARG A 100 -19.65 -12.96 8.17
N PRO A 101 -19.40 -14.15 7.59
CA PRO A 101 -20.17 -14.64 6.46
C PRO A 101 -21.69 -14.52 6.72
N GLY A 102 -22.41 -13.84 5.84
CA GLY A 102 -23.86 -13.59 5.95
C GLY A 102 -24.29 -12.42 6.84
N VAL A 103 -23.38 -11.74 7.54
CA VAL A 103 -23.72 -10.59 8.41
C VAL A 103 -22.95 -9.35 7.97
N SER A 104 -23.64 -8.45 7.24
CA SER A 104 -23.13 -7.12 6.86
C SER A 104 -23.63 -6.05 7.81
N VAL A 105 -22.73 -5.16 8.22
CA VAL A 105 -23.09 -3.90 8.88
C VAL A 105 -22.83 -2.76 7.94
N THR A 106 -23.86 -1.93 7.75
CA THR A 106 -23.77 -0.72 6.95
C THR A 106 -23.50 0.47 7.87
N ARG A 107 -22.36 1.13 7.65
CA ARG A 107 -22.08 2.43 8.24
C ARG A 107 -22.71 3.50 7.37
N ALA A 108 -23.63 4.23 7.95
CA ALA A 108 -24.30 5.36 7.31
C ALA A 108 -23.31 6.43 6.84
N ALA A 109 -23.70 7.13 5.78
CA ALA A 109 -23.02 8.34 5.34
C ALA A 109 -23.02 9.43 6.43
N GLN A 110 -21.92 10.17 6.53
CA GLN A 110 -21.76 11.28 7.48
C GLN A 110 -21.44 12.58 6.75
N ASP A 111 -21.72 13.73 7.37
CA ASP A 111 -21.38 15.04 6.82
C ASP A 111 -19.87 15.21 6.67
N GLN A 112 -19.45 15.58 5.46
CA GLN A 112 -18.09 16.05 5.24
C GLN A 112 -17.90 17.45 5.82
N GLN A 113 -16.71 17.70 6.35
CA GLN A 113 -16.33 18.97 6.97
C GLN A 113 -15.08 19.49 6.27
N ALA A 114 -14.90 20.82 6.23
CA ALA A 114 -13.73 21.44 5.60
C ALA A 114 -12.40 20.96 6.21
N GLN A 115 -12.41 20.62 7.50
CA GLN A 115 -11.27 20.12 8.26
C GLN A 115 -10.96 18.63 8.04
N ASP A 116 -11.84 17.87 7.38
CA ASP A 116 -11.57 16.47 7.07
C ASP A 116 -10.30 16.38 6.23
N LEU A 117 -9.42 15.42 6.56
CA LEU A 117 -8.07 15.35 5.98
C LEU A 117 -8.06 15.43 4.45
N SER A 118 -8.98 14.73 3.78
CA SER A 118 -9.04 14.71 2.30
C SER A 118 -9.62 16.00 1.74
N VAL A 119 -10.70 16.53 2.34
CA VAL A 119 -11.34 17.79 1.94
C VAL A 119 -10.38 18.96 2.11
N ARG A 120 -9.74 19.07 3.28
CA ARG A 120 -8.75 20.12 3.57
C ARG A 120 -7.61 20.10 2.56
N ALA A 121 -7.06 18.93 2.25
CA ALA A 121 -5.98 18.79 1.29
C ALA A 121 -6.39 19.25 -0.13
N LEU A 122 -7.60 18.89 -0.56
CA LEU A 122 -8.14 19.32 -1.85
C LEU A 122 -8.39 20.83 -1.89
N MET A 123 -8.94 21.41 -0.82
CA MET A 123 -9.12 22.85 -0.69
C MET A 123 -7.78 23.60 -0.72
N GLU A 124 -6.75 23.10 -0.03
CA GLU A 124 -5.39 23.68 -0.09
C GLU A 124 -4.80 23.58 -1.51
N THR A 125 -5.03 22.46 -2.21
CA THR A 125 -4.56 22.26 -3.59
C THR A 125 -5.26 23.19 -4.57
N TYR A 126 -6.57 23.40 -4.38
CA TYR A 126 -7.39 24.37 -5.11
C TYR A 126 -6.90 25.79 -4.90
N GLN A 127 -6.69 26.21 -3.65
CA GLN A 127 -6.21 27.56 -3.30
C GLN A 127 -4.82 27.88 -3.85
N LYS A 128 -3.95 26.86 -3.98
CA LYS A 128 -2.62 27.00 -4.57
C LYS A 128 -2.62 26.82 -6.08
N SER A 129 -3.74 26.41 -6.67
CA SER A 129 -3.86 26.03 -8.08
C SER A 129 -2.74 25.07 -8.53
N VAL A 130 -2.46 24.02 -7.76
CA VAL A 130 -1.39 23.05 -8.08
C VAL A 130 -1.95 21.89 -8.90
N PRO A 131 -1.28 21.43 -9.97
CA PRO A 131 -1.70 20.25 -10.72
C PRO A 131 -1.66 18.97 -9.86
N LEU A 132 -2.60 18.07 -10.11
CA LEU A 132 -2.66 16.74 -9.51
C LEU A 132 -3.08 15.71 -10.57
N VAL A 133 -2.78 14.43 -10.33
CA VAL A 133 -3.15 13.36 -11.27
C VAL A 133 -4.48 12.73 -10.92
N LEU A 134 -5.36 12.55 -11.90
CA LEU A 134 -6.56 11.72 -11.74
C LEU A 134 -6.32 10.28 -12.18
N LEU A 135 -6.86 9.35 -11.40
CA LEU A 135 -6.89 7.91 -11.70
C LEU A 135 -8.33 7.43 -11.59
N ILE A 136 -8.72 6.47 -12.41
CA ILE A 136 -10.02 5.80 -12.35
C ILE A 136 -9.82 4.30 -12.12
N ASP A 137 -10.85 3.64 -11.60
CA ASP A 137 -11.00 2.19 -11.75
C ASP A 137 -12.14 1.83 -12.71
N ASP A 138 -12.25 0.53 -12.97
CA ASP A 138 -13.29 -0.11 -13.78
C ASP A 138 -14.71 0.02 -13.21
N LYS A 139 -14.87 0.60 -12.01
CA LYS A 139 -16.16 0.90 -11.39
C LYS A 139 -16.51 2.38 -11.43
N TYR A 140 -15.65 3.24 -11.99
CA TYR A 140 -16.00 4.63 -12.21
C TYR A 140 -17.01 4.73 -13.37
N GLU A 141 -18.29 4.81 -12.99
CA GLU A 141 -19.44 4.77 -13.90
C GLU A 141 -19.38 5.85 -15.01
N PRO A 142 -19.00 7.12 -14.75
CA PRO A 142 -19.02 8.14 -15.79
C PRO A 142 -17.99 7.97 -16.93
N PHE A 143 -17.00 7.08 -16.79
CA PHE A 143 -16.00 6.88 -17.84
C PHE A 143 -16.60 6.16 -19.06
N PRO A 144 -16.37 6.63 -20.32
CA PRO A 144 -17.11 6.17 -21.49
C PRO A 144 -16.78 4.75 -21.98
N PHE A 145 -15.69 4.11 -21.53
CA PHE A 145 -15.28 2.79 -22.01
C PHE A 145 -15.26 1.73 -20.89
N ASP A 146 -15.42 0.47 -21.26
CA ASP A 146 -15.27 -0.65 -20.33
C ASP A 146 -13.80 -1.05 -20.13
N LEU A 147 -13.23 -0.73 -18.97
CA LEU A 147 -11.86 -1.12 -18.62
C LEU A 147 -11.69 -2.64 -18.47
N ASN A 148 -12.75 -3.37 -18.08
CA ASN A 148 -12.67 -4.82 -17.88
C ASN A 148 -12.48 -5.59 -19.19
N SER A 149 -12.85 -5.00 -20.34
CA SER A 149 -12.62 -5.57 -21.67
C SER A 149 -11.17 -5.95 -21.98
N LYS A 150 -10.20 -5.37 -21.25
CA LYS A 150 -8.76 -5.69 -21.34
C LYS A 150 -8.14 -6.05 -19.98
N ASP A 151 -8.95 -6.43 -18.99
CA ASP A 151 -8.51 -6.72 -17.61
C ASP A 151 -7.71 -5.57 -16.97
N VAL A 152 -8.14 -4.34 -17.23
CA VAL A 152 -7.59 -3.11 -16.63
C VAL A 152 -8.40 -2.80 -15.37
N TYR A 153 -7.77 -2.91 -14.20
CA TYR A 153 -8.40 -2.50 -12.94
C TYR A 153 -8.31 -0.98 -12.74
N MET A 154 -7.12 -0.40 -12.89
CA MET A 154 -6.89 1.02 -12.69
C MET A 154 -6.14 1.62 -13.88
N THR A 155 -6.48 2.85 -14.24
CA THR A 155 -5.74 3.61 -15.25
C THR A 155 -5.56 5.06 -14.83
N VAL A 156 -4.47 5.66 -15.31
CA VAL A 156 -4.16 7.07 -15.11
C VAL A 156 -4.84 7.88 -16.21
N LEU A 157 -5.62 8.89 -15.84
CA LEU A 157 -6.21 9.82 -16.79
C LEU A 157 -5.18 10.85 -17.26
N GLY A 158 -4.54 11.54 -16.31
CA GLY A 158 -3.57 12.60 -16.58
C GLY A 158 -3.58 13.67 -15.49
N PHE A 159 -2.93 14.80 -15.75
CA PHE A 159 -2.89 15.97 -14.89
C PHE A 159 -4.15 16.83 -15.03
N TYR A 160 -4.68 17.26 -13.89
CA TYR A 160 -5.80 18.17 -13.76
C TYR A 160 -5.48 19.27 -12.76
N ARG A 161 -6.20 20.39 -12.84
CA ARG A 161 -6.26 21.42 -11.80
C ARG A 161 -7.66 21.51 -11.23
N ILE A 162 -7.78 21.80 -9.94
CA ILE A 162 -9.09 22.09 -9.37
C ILE A 162 -9.47 23.51 -9.76
N ILE A 163 -10.62 23.67 -10.41
CA ILE A 163 -11.11 24.96 -10.93
C ILE A 163 -12.24 25.55 -10.10
N HIS A 164 -13.02 24.70 -9.43
CA HIS A 164 -14.06 25.10 -8.49
C HIS A 164 -14.12 24.13 -7.32
N ALA A 165 -14.50 24.63 -6.14
CA ALA A 165 -14.78 23.84 -4.96
C ALA A 165 -15.99 24.41 -4.21
N TRP A 166 -16.92 23.55 -3.78
CA TRP A 166 -18.13 23.96 -3.06
C TRP A 166 -18.63 22.84 -2.14
N ALA A 167 -19.56 23.17 -1.24
CA ALA A 167 -20.31 22.15 -0.49
C ALA A 167 -21.76 22.09 -0.99
N GLU A 168 -22.36 20.90 -0.95
CA GLU A 168 -23.75 20.68 -1.32
C GLU A 168 -24.43 19.64 -0.44
N TYR A 169 -25.76 19.66 -0.41
CA TYR A 169 -26.52 18.54 0.16
C TYR A 169 -26.71 17.43 -0.87
N GLN A 170 -26.51 16.21 -0.40
CA GLN A 170 -26.88 14.98 -1.09
C GLN A 170 -27.94 14.24 -0.25
N PRO A 171 -29.06 13.79 -0.84
CA PRO A 171 -30.00 12.90 -0.18
C PRO A 171 -29.33 11.60 0.27
N SER A 172 -29.64 11.14 1.48
CA SER A 172 -29.04 9.96 2.07
C SER A 172 -30.07 9.20 2.89
N ARG A 173 -30.52 8.05 2.37
CA ARG A 173 -31.48 7.16 3.05
C ARG A 173 -30.91 6.54 4.33
N SER A 174 -29.58 6.40 4.41
CA SER A 174 -28.89 5.80 5.55
C SER A 174 -28.64 6.78 6.69
N ASN A 175 -28.84 8.09 6.49
CA ASN A 175 -28.60 9.12 7.51
C ASN A 175 -29.92 9.54 8.16
N ALA A 176 -29.95 9.72 9.48
CA ALA A 176 -31.15 10.11 10.22
C ALA A 176 -31.77 11.45 9.76
N SER A 177 -30.98 12.37 9.21
CA SER A 177 -31.44 13.65 8.69
C SER A 177 -31.99 13.57 7.24
N GLY A 178 -31.91 12.40 6.61
CA GLY A 178 -32.29 12.16 5.21
C GLY A 178 -31.34 12.74 4.17
N ARG A 179 -30.24 13.39 4.59
CA ARG A 179 -29.26 14.06 3.73
C ARG A 179 -27.88 14.11 4.38
N VAL A 180 -26.87 14.46 3.60
CA VAL A 180 -25.50 14.67 4.06
C VAL A 180 -24.83 15.79 3.27
N VAL A 181 -23.90 16.50 3.90
CA VAL A 181 -23.04 17.48 3.25
C VAL A 181 -21.91 16.76 2.51
N ARG A 182 -21.69 17.16 1.26
CA ARG A 182 -20.56 16.74 0.42
C ARG A 182 -19.79 17.94 -0.07
N TYR A 183 -18.47 17.90 0.07
CA TYR A 183 -17.58 18.84 -0.60
C TYR A 183 -17.28 18.31 -1.99
N LYS A 184 -17.45 19.15 -2.99
CA LYS A 184 -17.33 18.85 -4.42
C LYS A 184 -16.22 19.68 -5.02
N PHE A 185 -15.57 19.12 -6.03
CA PHE A 185 -14.43 19.68 -6.71
C PHE A 185 -14.60 19.44 -8.21
N ALA A 186 -14.47 20.50 -9.00
CA ALA A 186 -14.37 20.41 -10.45
C ALA A 186 -12.89 20.39 -10.83
N PHE A 187 -12.47 19.34 -11.52
CA PHE A 187 -11.13 19.11 -11.99
C PHE A 187 -11.09 19.37 -13.50
N GLN A 188 -10.21 20.24 -13.97
CA GLN A 188 -10.02 20.52 -15.39
C GLN A 188 -8.70 19.96 -15.91
N TRP A 189 -8.73 19.35 -17.09
CA TRP A 189 -7.58 18.85 -17.83
C TRP A 189 -6.53 19.95 -18.06
N CYS A 190 -5.25 19.59 -17.96
CA CYS A 190 -4.15 20.47 -18.37
C CYS A 190 -3.81 20.20 -19.83
N GLU A 191 -4.06 21.16 -20.73
CA GLU A 191 -3.91 20.97 -22.19
C GLU A 191 -2.46 20.70 -22.64
N ASP A 192 -1.45 21.13 -21.87
CA ASP A 192 -0.02 20.97 -22.24
C ASP A 192 0.44 19.50 -22.30
N GLN A 193 -0.36 18.57 -21.76
CA GLN A 193 -0.05 17.13 -21.81
C GLN A 193 -0.64 16.43 -23.05
N GLY A 194 -1.24 17.17 -23.98
CA GLY A 194 -1.88 16.66 -25.18
C GLY A 194 -3.36 16.32 -24.98
N GLN A 195 -3.95 15.64 -25.98
CA GLN A 195 -5.35 15.20 -25.89
C GLN A 195 -5.51 14.02 -24.94
N PRO A 196 -6.67 13.89 -24.27
CA PRO A 196 -6.98 12.68 -23.49
C PRO A 196 -6.89 11.42 -24.35
N TRP A 197 -6.26 10.35 -23.85
CA TRP A 197 -6.03 9.11 -24.61
C TRP A 197 -7.32 8.35 -24.96
N TRP A 198 -8.45 8.71 -24.35
CA TRP A 198 -9.78 8.17 -24.65
C TRP A 198 -10.59 9.06 -25.60
N TRP A 199 -10.00 10.16 -26.11
CA TRP A 199 -10.69 11.08 -27.00
C TRP A 199 -11.02 10.42 -28.34
N THR A 200 -12.20 10.71 -28.88
CA THR A 200 -12.73 10.13 -30.12
C THR A 200 -13.30 11.18 -31.08
N GLY A 201 -12.92 12.45 -30.88
CA GLY A 201 -13.27 13.52 -31.84
C GLY A 201 -12.60 13.31 -33.21
N PRO A 202 -13.01 14.06 -34.23
CA PRO A 202 -12.40 13.97 -35.55
C PRO A 202 -10.89 14.20 -35.41
N ASP A 203 -10.12 13.22 -35.87
CA ASP A 203 -8.66 13.32 -35.94
C ASP A 203 -8.31 14.54 -36.80
N GLU A 204 -7.80 15.61 -36.18
CA GLU A 204 -6.94 16.51 -36.94
C GLU A 204 -5.65 15.71 -37.18
N ASP A 205 -5.43 15.36 -38.45
CA ASP A 205 -4.25 14.68 -38.97
C ASP A 205 -2.97 15.14 -38.26
N THR A 206 -2.54 14.39 -37.24
CA THR A 206 -1.19 14.51 -36.71
C THR A 206 -0.34 13.52 -37.46
N SER A 207 0.14 13.98 -38.62
CA SER A 207 1.31 13.42 -39.26
C SER A 207 2.39 13.16 -38.20
N ALA A 208 2.85 11.92 -38.14
CA ALA A 208 3.94 11.48 -37.30
C ALA A 208 5.11 12.49 -37.36
N MET A 209 5.34 13.20 -36.25
CA MET A 209 6.65 13.79 -35.98
C MET A 209 7.51 12.71 -35.35
N ASP A 210 8.20 12.00 -36.24
CA ASP A 210 9.41 11.26 -35.96
C ASP A 210 10.41 12.21 -35.30
N VAL A 211 10.75 11.96 -34.03
CA VAL A 211 11.87 12.63 -33.34
C VAL A 211 12.90 11.56 -33.03
N SER A 212 13.58 11.10 -34.08
CA SER A 212 14.96 10.69 -33.98
C SER A 212 15.81 11.94 -33.76
N GLN A 213 16.31 12.18 -32.54
CA GLN A 213 17.48 13.05 -32.36
C GLN A 213 18.38 12.56 -31.22
N GLU A 214 19.66 12.62 -31.55
CA GLU A 214 20.84 12.08 -30.90
C GLU A 214 21.17 12.76 -29.56
N ALA A 215 21.93 12.04 -28.73
CA ALA A 215 22.46 12.53 -27.48
C ALA A 215 23.56 13.59 -27.69
N PRO A 216 23.64 14.65 -26.86
CA PRO A 216 24.87 15.37 -26.64
C PRO A 216 25.54 14.92 -25.34
N GLU A 217 26.86 14.73 -25.45
CA GLU A 217 27.78 14.42 -24.38
C GLU A 217 27.92 15.54 -23.34
N SER A 218 28.10 15.13 -22.08
CA SER A 218 29.02 15.69 -21.07
C SER A 218 29.24 17.22 -21.02
N SER A 219 28.73 17.86 -19.97
CA SER A 219 29.52 18.86 -19.22
C SER A 219 29.06 19.02 -17.76
N ALA A 220 30.00 18.74 -16.86
CA ALA A 220 30.24 19.24 -15.51
C ALA A 220 29.06 19.73 -14.63
N ALA A 221 28.93 19.07 -13.47
CA ALA A 221 28.13 19.50 -12.33
C ALA A 221 28.66 20.80 -11.72
N ILE A 222 27.75 21.72 -11.41
CA ILE A 222 27.95 22.79 -10.42
C ILE A 222 26.89 22.58 -9.35
N ASP A 223 27.35 22.24 -8.14
CA ASP A 223 26.57 22.23 -6.92
C ASP A 223 26.09 23.66 -6.61
N VAL A 224 24.78 23.84 -6.41
CA VAL A 224 24.25 25.06 -5.80
C VAL A 224 23.35 24.68 -4.63
N ASP A 225 23.80 25.16 -3.48
CA ASP A 225 23.32 25.03 -2.12
C ASP A 225 21.81 25.35 -1.97
N GLU A 226 21.07 24.38 -1.44
CA GLU A 226 19.62 24.43 -1.18
C GLU A 226 19.36 25.00 0.22
N THR A 227 19.69 26.28 0.44
CA THR A 227 19.17 27.02 1.60
C THR A 227 18.81 28.46 1.26
N ALA A 228 17.62 28.87 1.71
CA ALA A 228 17.03 30.21 1.71
C ALA A 228 16.31 30.68 0.42
N MET A 229 15.02 30.35 0.31
CA MET A 229 13.99 31.36 0.00
C MET A 229 12.68 31.01 0.73
N ILE A 230 12.32 31.85 1.71
CA ILE A 230 11.01 31.87 2.36
C ILE A 230 10.00 32.42 1.34
N PRO A 231 8.97 31.68 0.92
CA PRO A 231 7.92 32.26 0.11
C PRO A 231 6.86 32.87 1.01
N THR A 232 6.75 34.20 0.97
CA THR A 232 5.60 34.96 1.43
C THR A 232 4.34 34.36 0.81
N ARG A 233 3.35 33.98 1.63
CA ARG A 233 2.05 33.42 1.20
C ARG A 233 1.31 34.41 0.30
N ILE A 234 1.48 34.31 -1.02
CA ILE A 234 0.54 34.86 -1.99
C ILE A 234 -0.41 33.71 -2.36
N THR A 235 -1.62 33.74 -1.81
CA THR A 235 -2.73 32.87 -2.23
C THR A 235 -3.15 33.26 -3.63
N MET A 236 -2.66 32.54 -4.65
CA MET A 236 -3.18 32.65 -6.01
C MET A 236 -4.33 31.67 -6.19
N SER A 237 -5.53 32.07 -5.74
CA SER A 237 -6.76 31.43 -6.20
C SER A 237 -6.81 31.49 -7.74
N PRO A 238 -7.35 30.46 -8.42
CA PRO A 238 -7.50 30.52 -9.87
C PRO A 238 -8.27 31.79 -10.29
N PRO A 239 -7.97 32.41 -11.45
CA PRO A 239 -8.73 33.54 -11.94
C PRO A 239 -10.18 33.10 -12.17
N GLN A 240 -11.07 33.51 -11.26
CA GLN A 240 -12.50 33.21 -11.36
C GLN A 240 -13.17 34.37 -12.10
N PRO A 241 -13.99 34.12 -13.14
CA PRO A 241 -14.77 35.19 -13.75
C PRO A 241 -15.74 35.75 -12.69
N PRO A 242 -15.69 37.06 -12.37
CA PRO A 242 -16.49 37.65 -11.28
C PRO A 242 -18.00 37.42 -11.45
N SER A 243 -18.46 37.23 -12.69
CA SER A 243 -19.85 36.96 -13.03
C SER A 243 -20.37 35.60 -12.55
N LEU A 244 -19.50 34.64 -12.24
CA LEU A 244 -19.90 33.30 -11.77
C LEU A 244 -19.99 33.16 -10.26
N TYR A 245 -19.71 34.22 -9.49
CA TYR A 245 -19.71 34.18 -8.04
C TYR A 245 -20.59 35.27 -7.46
N THR A 246 -21.29 34.96 -6.38
CA THR A 246 -22.01 35.98 -5.61
C THR A 246 -21.81 35.76 -4.12
N ASN A 247 -21.67 36.85 -3.37
CA ASN A 247 -21.49 36.83 -1.93
C ASN A 247 -22.85 36.64 -1.24
N CYS A 248 -22.87 35.74 -0.26
CA CYS A 248 -24.07 35.53 0.53
C CYS A 248 -24.31 36.71 1.48
N THR A 249 -25.48 37.33 1.43
CA THR A 249 -25.88 38.43 2.33
C THR A 249 -25.98 38.04 3.81
N THR A 250 -25.84 36.75 4.14
CA THR A 250 -25.97 36.22 5.51
C THR A 250 -24.63 35.84 6.15
N CYS A 251 -23.67 35.34 5.36
CA CYS A 251 -22.36 34.95 5.89
C CYS A 251 -21.18 35.59 5.14
N ASP A 252 -21.45 36.48 4.19
CA ASP A 252 -20.51 37.23 3.35
C ASP A 252 -19.51 36.38 2.54
N LYS A 253 -19.65 35.05 2.57
CA LYS A 253 -18.83 34.14 1.77
C LYS A 253 -19.34 34.07 0.33
N ALA A 254 -18.42 34.10 -0.63
CA ALA A 254 -18.70 33.88 -2.04
C ALA A 254 -19.17 32.44 -2.29
N SER A 255 -20.14 32.25 -3.19
CA SER A 255 -20.56 30.93 -3.69
C SER A 255 -20.66 30.96 -5.23
N PRO A 256 -20.15 29.92 -5.93
CA PRO A 256 -20.25 29.82 -7.37
C PRO A 256 -21.69 29.56 -7.87
N HIS A 257 -21.99 30.00 -9.09
CA HIS A 257 -23.23 29.70 -9.82
C HIS A 257 -23.16 28.31 -10.44
N VAL A 258 -23.22 27.28 -9.60
CA VAL A 258 -23.01 25.88 -10.02
C VAL A 258 -24.13 25.36 -10.94
N PHE A 259 -25.38 25.78 -10.70
CA PHE A 259 -26.55 25.21 -11.36
C PHE A 259 -27.32 26.24 -12.19
N THR A 260 -28.06 25.77 -13.19
CA THR A 260 -28.96 26.60 -14.03
C THR A 260 -30.08 27.26 -13.22
N LEU A 261 -30.39 26.74 -12.03
CA LEU A 261 -31.32 27.34 -11.07
C LEU A 261 -30.92 28.77 -10.64
N GLY A 262 -29.63 29.11 -10.74
CA GLY A 262 -29.07 30.38 -10.31
C GLY A 262 -28.29 30.29 -8.99
N TRP A 263 -27.99 31.45 -8.40
CA TRP A 263 -27.14 31.53 -7.21
C TRP A 263 -27.82 30.99 -5.94
N VAL A 264 -27.05 30.21 -5.18
CA VAL A 264 -27.40 29.69 -3.85
C VAL A 264 -26.18 29.77 -2.94
N CYS A 265 -26.41 29.90 -1.62
CA CYS A 265 -25.30 29.82 -0.66
C CYS A 265 -24.80 28.37 -0.52
N LEU A 266 -23.51 28.16 -0.75
CA LEU A 266 -22.83 26.86 -0.71
C LEU A 266 -21.87 26.72 0.49
N ASN A 267 -22.01 27.60 1.49
CA ASN A 267 -21.28 27.54 2.75
C ASN A 267 -22.10 26.75 3.79
N PRO A 268 -21.67 25.54 4.22
CA PRO A 268 -22.48 24.69 5.10
C PRO A 268 -22.68 25.27 6.50
N ASP A 269 -21.83 26.19 6.95
CA ASP A 269 -21.98 26.89 8.23
C ASP A 269 -23.03 28.01 8.19
N CYS A 270 -23.58 28.33 7.01
CA CYS A 270 -24.56 29.40 6.84
C CYS A 270 -25.99 28.90 7.02
N ARG A 271 -26.83 29.67 7.72
CA ARG A 271 -28.29 29.42 7.80
C ARG A 271 -29.01 29.50 6.45
N SER A 272 -28.40 30.12 5.44
CA SER A 272 -28.92 30.21 4.06
C SER A 272 -28.38 29.11 3.15
N PHE A 273 -27.58 28.18 3.68
CA PHE A 273 -27.03 27.05 2.93
C PHE A 273 -28.13 26.23 2.24
N TRP A 274 -27.96 26.02 0.93
CA TRP A 274 -28.84 25.19 0.11
C TRP A 274 -30.32 25.61 0.11
N ARG A 275 -30.57 26.92 0.24
CA ARG A 275 -31.91 27.53 0.25
C ARG A 275 -32.02 28.61 -0.81
N TYR A 276 -33.25 28.83 -1.29
CA TYR A 276 -33.56 29.98 -2.15
C TYR A 276 -33.27 31.29 -1.41
N PRO A 277 -32.67 32.30 -2.06
CA PRO A 277 -32.32 33.58 -1.44
C PRO A 277 -33.48 34.29 -0.73
N ASN A 278 -34.71 34.13 -1.24
CA ASN A 278 -35.87 34.92 -0.79
C ASN A 278 -36.92 34.12 0.00
N PHE A 279 -36.84 32.79 0.02
CA PHE A 279 -37.97 31.95 0.47
C PHE A 279 -37.65 31.05 1.67
N HIS A 280 -36.41 31.04 2.18
CA HIS A 280 -35.91 30.11 3.22
C HIS A 280 -36.19 28.61 2.96
N ARG A 281 -36.73 28.28 1.78
CA ARG A 281 -37.07 26.94 1.32
C ARG A 281 -35.85 26.32 0.68
N MET A 282 -35.67 25.02 0.88
CA MET A 282 -34.60 24.27 0.23
C MET A 282 -34.79 24.24 -1.29
N ILE A 283 -33.66 24.21 -2.01
CA ILE A 283 -33.65 23.97 -3.45
C ILE A 283 -33.94 22.49 -3.76
N PRO A 284 -34.46 22.17 -4.96
CA PRO A 284 -34.75 20.79 -5.36
C PRO A 284 -33.49 19.92 -5.49
N ASP A 285 -33.67 18.60 -5.49
CA ASP A 285 -32.55 17.64 -5.62
C ASP A 285 -32.11 17.42 -7.07
N GLN A 286 -33.03 17.58 -8.04
CA GLN A 286 -32.76 17.51 -9.48
C GLN A 286 -32.24 18.88 -9.94
N LEU A 287 -30.97 18.94 -10.31
CA LEU A 287 -30.25 20.15 -10.67
C LEU A 287 -29.36 19.87 -11.88
N GLU A 288 -29.32 20.82 -12.81
CA GLU A 288 -28.43 20.78 -13.98
C GLU A 288 -27.29 21.79 -13.81
N TYR A 289 -26.10 21.42 -14.29
CA TYR A 289 -24.95 22.31 -14.25
C TYR A 289 -25.13 23.52 -15.15
N ASN A 290 -24.73 24.70 -14.65
CA ASN A 290 -24.68 25.92 -15.45
C ASN A 290 -23.62 25.77 -16.56
N PRO A 291 -23.94 25.94 -17.86
CA PRO A 291 -22.95 25.84 -18.92
C PRO A 291 -21.74 26.78 -18.76
N ALA A 292 -21.94 27.97 -18.18
CA ALA A 292 -20.85 28.88 -17.90
C ALA A 292 -19.92 28.38 -16.78
N PHE A 293 -20.43 27.60 -15.82
CA PHE A 293 -19.64 26.92 -14.80
C PHE A 293 -18.80 25.76 -15.36
N LEU A 294 -19.24 25.16 -16.47
CA LEU A 294 -18.51 24.12 -17.20
C LEU A 294 -17.61 24.68 -18.31
N SER A 295 -17.38 26.00 -18.33
CA SER A 295 -16.45 26.60 -19.28
C SER A 295 -14.99 26.31 -18.89
N LEU A 296 -14.17 25.98 -19.88
CA LEU A 296 -12.74 25.74 -19.66
C LEU A 296 -12.04 27.06 -19.33
N ILE A 297 -11.18 27.03 -18.32
CA ILE A 297 -10.37 28.16 -17.89
C ILE A 297 -8.94 27.98 -18.39
N ASP A 298 -8.34 29.03 -18.94
CA ASP A 298 -6.93 28.99 -19.34
C ASP A 298 -6.01 29.01 -18.10
N PHE A 299 -5.09 28.05 -18.05
CA PHE A 299 -4.10 27.92 -16.98
C PHE A 299 -2.69 28.19 -17.46
N ARG A 300 -1.81 28.48 -16.50
CA ARG A 300 -0.36 28.41 -16.75
C ARG A 300 0.02 26.98 -17.14
N PRO A 301 0.99 26.82 -18.06
CA PRO A 301 1.47 25.51 -18.45
C PRO A 301 1.87 24.62 -17.27
N LEU A 302 1.80 23.31 -17.45
CA LEU A 302 2.40 22.36 -16.51
C LEU A 302 3.89 22.69 -16.31
N PRO A 303 4.40 22.69 -15.06
CA PRO A 303 5.82 22.89 -14.83
C PRO A 303 6.65 21.79 -15.51
N PRO A 304 7.86 22.07 -16.04
CA PRO A 304 8.65 21.10 -16.81
C PRO A 304 8.94 19.77 -16.10
N ASN A 305 8.97 19.76 -14.77
CA ASN A 305 9.21 18.58 -13.95
C ASN A 305 7.95 17.71 -13.68
N TYR A 306 6.78 18.10 -14.20
CA TYR A 306 5.53 17.35 -14.05
C TYR A 306 5.39 16.31 -15.17
N THR A 307 6.18 15.24 -15.05
CA THR A 307 6.10 14.09 -15.95
C THR A 307 5.10 13.05 -15.44
N LEU A 308 4.20 12.61 -16.31
CA LEU A 308 3.22 11.57 -15.97
C LEU A 308 3.86 10.19 -15.95
N ALA A 309 4.69 9.87 -16.95
CA ALA A 309 5.40 8.60 -17.03
C ALA A 309 6.30 8.39 -15.79
N PRO A 310 6.22 7.23 -15.13
CA PRO A 310 7.20 6.83 -14.14
C PRO A 310 8.61 6.80 -14.70
N ASP A 311 9.58 7.11 -13.84
CA ASP A 311 10.99 6.97 -14.18
C ASP A 311 11.30 5.47 -14.41
N PRO A 312 12.17 5.13 -15.39
CA PRO A 312 12.53 3.74 -15.64
C PRO A 312 13.22 3.12 -14.42
N PRO A 313 13.10 1.81 -14.20
CA PRO A 313 13.77 1.14 -13.09
C PRO A 313 15.29 1.25 -13.24
N VAL A 314 15.98 1.45 -12.13
CA VAL A 314 17.45 1.44 -12.10
C VAL A 314 17.93 0.00 -12.22
N LEU A 315 18.52 -0.35 -13.37
CA LEU A 315 18.96 -1.72 -13.66
C LEU A 315 20.43 -1.99 -13.32
N ALA A 316 21.25 -0.94 -13.32
CA ALA A 316 22.67 -0.97 -13.02
C ALA A 316 23.07 0.32 -12.28
N PRO A 317 22.90 0.38 -10.94
CA PRO A 317 23.26 1.56 -10.16
C PRO A 317 24.77 1.78 -10.15
N LYS A 318 25.22 3.04 -10.03
CA LYS A 318 26.64 3.42 -10.09
C LYS A 318 27.50 2.75 -9.00
N ASP A 319 26.92 2.52 -7.82
CA ASP A 319 27.56 1.84 -6.69
C ASP A 319 27.36 0.32 -6.70
N GLY A 320 26.61 -0.21 -7.67
CA GLY A 320 26.24 -1.62 -7.80
C GLY A 320 25.21 -2.11 -6.77
N ILE A 321 24.68 -1.26 -5.87
CA ILE A 321 23.79 -1.69 -4.78
C ILE A 321 22.35 -1.84 -5.27
N VAL A 322 21.91 -3.08 -5.44
CA VAL A 322 20.54 -3.42 -5.91
C VAL A 322 19.57 -3.83 -4.80
N THR A 323 19.94 -3.58 -3.55
CA THR A 323 19.13 -3.90 -2.35
C THR A 323 18.59 -2.66 -1.64
N ALA A 324 18.73 -1.49 -2.27
CA ALA A 324 18.18 -0.22 -1.80
C ALA A 324 16.66 -0.13 -2.04
N TYR A 325 16.01 0.86 -1.41
CA TYR A 325 14.55 1.03 -1.46
C TYR A 325 13.99 1.22 -2.88
N GLU A 326 14.74 1.89 -3.76
CA GLU A 326 14.32 2.10 -5.16
C GLU A 326 14.21 0.79 -5.94
N HIS A 327 15.05 -0.20 -5.63
CA HIS A 327 15.05 -1.51 -6.26
C HIS A 327 13.88 -2.36 -5.78
N SER A 328 13.28 -2.07 -4.63
CA SER A 328 12.07 -2.77 -4.19
C SER A 328 10.78 -2.24 -4.83
N ARG A 329 10.86 -1.18 -5.64
CA ARG A 329 9.70 -0.54 -6.26
C ARG A 329 9.21 -1.32 -7.47
N GLY A 330 8.01 -0.99 -7.93
CA GLY A 330 7.50 -1.46 -9.22
C GLY A 330 8.03 -0.61 -10.37
N TRP A 331 7.59 -0.91 -11.58
CA TRP A 331 8.07 -0.29 -12.81
C TRP A 331 6.93 -0.11 -13.82
N HIS A 332 7.15 0.75 -14.82
CA HIS A 332 6.24 0.98 -15.93
C HIS A 332 6.76 0.28 -17.18
N CYS A 333 5.99 -0.66 -17.71
CA CYS A 333 6.34 -1.37 -18.93
C CYS A 333 6.06 -0.51 -20.16
N LEU A 334 7.11 -0.06 -20.84
CA LEU A 334 7.00 0.78 -22.04
C LEU A 334 6.38 0.07 -23.25
N LYS A 335 6.37 -1.26 -23.28
CA LYS A 335 5.76 -2.04 -24.38
C LYS A 335 4.24 -2.08 -24.33
N CYS A 336 3.63 -2.07 -23.14
CA CYS A 336 2.17 -2.24 -23.01
C CYS A 336 1.50 -1.25 -22.04
N GLY A 337 2.24 -0.34 -21.42
CA GLY A 337 1.71 0.66 -20.48
C GLY A 337 1.45 0.15 -19.06
N ARG A 338 1.64 -1.14 -18.78
CA ARG A 338 1.32 -1.73 -17.47
C ARG A 338 2.32 -1.32 -16.40
N LEU A 339 1.83 -0.81 -15.28
CA LEU A 339 2.54 -0.73 -14.01
C LEU A 339 2.61 -2.12 -13.39
N SER A 340 3.79 -2.56 -12.98
CA SER A 340 4.01 -3.91 -12.45
C SER A 340 4.89 -3.86 -11.20
N CYS A 341 4.54 -4.65 -10.19
CA CYS A 341 5.41 -4.87 -9.04
C CYS A 341 6.64 -5.68 -9.46
N ARG A 342 7.79 -5.44 -8.83
CA ARG A 342 8.90 -6.40 -8.89
C ARG A 342 8.53 -7.61 -8.06
N SER A 343 8.42 -8.79 -8.67
CA SER A 343 8.10 -10.05 -8.00
C SER A 343 9.33 -10.96 -7.85
N ALA A 344 10.30 -10.88 -8.76
CA ALA A 344 11.52 -11.69 -8.77
C ALA A 344 12.76 -10.90 -8.30
N TRP A 345 13.71 -11.62 -7.69
CA TRP A 345 14.95 -11.03 -7.21
C TRP A 345 15.88 -10.62 -8.35
N GLU A 346 15.95 -11.38 -9.43
CA GLU A 346 16.97 -11.24 -10.46
C GLU A 346 16.54 -10.31 -11.62
N HIS A 347 15.25 -9.97 -11.72
CA HIS A 347 14.72 -9.14 -12.81
C HIS A 347 13.39 -8.46 -12.46
N TYR A 348 13.03 -7.46 -13.26
CA TYR A 348 11.65 -6.98 -13.43
C TYR A 348 11.00 -7.73 -14.59
N GLN A 349 9.75 -8.16 -14.44
CA GLN A 349 8.98 -8.80 -15.51
C GLN A 349 7.59 -8.20 -15.57
N CYS A 350 7.08 -7.95 -16.78
CA CYS A 350 5.72 -7.48 -17.00
C CYS A 350 4.81 -8.70 -17.16
N PRO A 351 3.82 -8.92 -16.28
CA PRO A 351 2.95 -10.09 -16.38
C PRO A 351 2.05 -10.07 -17.64
N ASN A 352 1.86 -8.92 -18.28
CA ASN A 352 1.02 -8.77 -19.47
C ASN A 352 1.75 -9.16 -20.77
N CYS A 353 2.88 -8.50 -21.06
CA CYS A 353 3.61 -8.70 -22.33
C CYS A 353 4.92 -9.51 -22.18
N GLN A 354 5.23 -9.97 -20.96
CA GLN A 354 6.43 -10.75 -20.63
C GLN A 354 7.77 -10.02 -20.85
N ASP A 355 7.75 -8.71 -21.07
CA ASP A 355 8.97 -7.90 -21.12
C ASP A 355 9.76 -8.03 -19.81
N THR A 356 11.04 -8.32 -19.93
CA THR A 356 11.90 -8.63 -18.79
C THR A 356 13.14 -7.74 -18.81
N GLN A 357 13.40 -7.09 -17.68
CA GLN A 357 14.55 -6.21 -17.47
C GLN A 357 15.44 -6.80 -16.37
N LYS A 358 16.62 -7.31 -16.76
CA LYS A 358 17.57 -7.92 -15.83
C LYS A 358 18.22 -6.86 -14.95
N ILE A 359 18.43 -7.20 -13.67
CA ILE A 359 19.06 -6.32 -12.70
C ILE A 359 20.50 -6.80 -12.49
N ASN A 360 21.45 -5.88 -12.63
CA ASN A 360 22.88 -6.17 -12.47
C ASN A 360 23.38 -5.42 -11.24
N GLY A 361 23.67 -6.18 -10.17
CA GLY A 361 24.19 -5.63 -8.93
C GLY A 361 25.37 -6.44 -8.39
N ILE A 362 26.08 -5.85 -7.44
CA ILE A 362 27.18 -6.50 -6.73
C ILE A 362 26.70 -7.16 -5.45
N ILE A 363 27.48 -8.13 -4.97
CA ILE A 363 27.28 -8.74 -3.66
C ILE A 363 27.70 -7.76 -2.59
N ARG A 364 26.84 -7.50 -1.59
CA ARG A 364 27.16 -6.64 -0.46
C ARG A 364 27.90 -7.47 0.60
N PRO A 365 29.15 -7.13 0.95
CA PRO A 365 29.86 -7.81 2.03
C PRO A 365 29.24 -7.41 3.38
N ALA A 366 29.17 -8.34 4.32
CA ALA A 366 28.49 -8.12 5.59
C ALA A 366 29.12 -6.97 6.41
N ASN A 367 30.43 -6.76 6.34
CA ASN A 367 31.13 -5.68 7.05
C ASN A 367 30.61 -4.27 6.71
N THR A 368 30.08 -4.05 5.49
CA THR A 368 29.45 -2.78 5.09
C THR A 368 28.11 -2.53 5.77
N LEU A 369 27.48 -3.58 6.31
CA LEU A 369 26.15 -3.55 6.92
C LEU A 369 26.20 -3.65 8.45
N THR A 370 27.20 -4.35 9.00
CA THR A 370 27.33 -4.58 10.45
C THR A 370 27.76 -3.36 11.24
N ALA A 371 28.32 -2.35 10.56
CA ALA A 371 28.69 -1.06 11.16
C ALA A 371 27.49 -0.10 11.34
N ILE A 372 26.34 -0.40 10.74
CA ILE A 372 25.15 0.45 10.81
C ILE A 372 24.63 0.49 12.25
N ARG A 373 24.51 1.69 12.81
CA ARG A 373 23.96 1.89 14.16
C ARG A 373 22.46 1.64 14.19
N ILE A 374 22.01 0.99 15.26
CA ILE A 374 20.59 0.76 15.51
C ILE A 374 20.00 1.99 16.21
N PRO A 375 18.77 2.43 15.89
CA PRO A 375 18.13 3.60 16.50
C PRO A 375 18.01 3.58 18.03
N THR A 376 18.13 2.41 18.67
CA THR A 376 17.98 2.25 20.12
C THR A 376 19.31 2.19 20.88
N PHE A 377 20.44 2.42 20.22
CA PHE A 377 21.77 2.28 20.82
C PHE A 377 21.93 3.09 22.12
N ASP A 378 21.34 4.28 22.18
CA ASP A 378 21.41 5.16 23.36
C ASP A 378 20.50 4.71 24.53
N LYS A 379 19.59 3.75 24.29
CA LYS A 379 18.65 3.23 25.30
C LYS A 379 19.08 1.87 25.86
N PHE A 380 19.53 0.97 24.99
CA PHE A 380 20.01 -0.35 25.37
C PHE A 380 20.86 -0.96 24.24
N TYR A 381 21.82 -1.82 24.61
CA TYR A 381 22.73 -2.44 23.64
C TYR A 381 22.16 -3.72 23.01
N ASP A 382 21.71 -4.69 23.82
CA ASP A 382 21.27 -6.02 23.30
C ASP A 382 19.77 -6.25 23.40
N SER A 383 19.14 -5.81 24.48
CA SER A 383 17.74 -6.10 24.74
C SER A 383 17.11 -5.15 25.74
N GLN A 384 15.79 -4.99 25.67
CA GLN A 384 14.97 -4.29 26.64
C GLN A 384 13.79 -5.18 27.03
N VAL A 385 13.58 -5.37 28.33
CA VAL A 385 12.41 -6.04 28.90
C VAL A 385 11.50 -4.97 29.49
N GLU A 386 10.22 -5.01 29.15
CA GLU A 386 9.23 -4.09 29.70
C GLU A 386 9.05 -4.35 31.20
N PRO A 387 9.08 -3.30 32.06
CA PRO A 387 8.77 -3.44 33.47
C PRO A 387 7.41 -4.12 33.68
N ASN A 388 7.29 -4.97 34.70
CA ASN A 388 6.06 -5.70 35.03
C ASN A 388 5.56 -6.69 33.96
N SER A 389 6.31 -6.95 32.88
CA SER A 389 5.95 -7.97 31.88
C SER A 389 5.96 -9.40 32.42
N GLY A 390 6.57 -9.63 33.58
CA GLY A 390 6.82 -10.95 34.15
C GLY A 390 7.91 -11.76 33.41
N ILE A 391 8.56 -11.18 32.40
CA ILE A 391 9.65 -11.82 31.67
C ILE A 391 10.92 -11.77 32.52
N GLN A 392 11.51 -12.93 32.79
CA GLN A 392 12.74 -13.03 33.58
C GLN A 392 13.96 -13.15 32.67
N ARG A 393 14.92 -12.22 32.80
CA ARG A 393 16.23 -12.31 32.16
C ARG A 393 17.17 -13.15 33.02
N LEU A 394 17.63 -14.30 32.53
CA LEU A 394 18.61 -15.16 33.22
C LEU A 394 20.02 -14.57 33.15
N PRO A 395 20.98 -15.02 33.99
CA PRO A 395 22.39 -14.68 33.81
C PRO A 395 22.88 -15.04 32.40
N GLN A 396 23.78 -14.21 31.85
CA GLN A 396 24.38 -14.47 30.55
C GLN A 396 25.26 -15.71 30.60
N GLY A 397 25.08 -16.61 29.63
CA GLY A 397 25.92 -17.79 29.47
C GLY A 397 27.06 -17.56 28.46
N LEU A 398 28.12 -18.33 28.59
CA LEU A 398 29.25 -18.39 27.67
C LEU A 398 29.29 -19.75 26.99
N PHE A 399 29.76 -19.78 25.76
CA PHE A 399 30.03 -21.02 25.04
C PHE A 399 31.26 -20.90 24.17
N GLN A 400 31.86 -22.03 23.83
CA GLN A 400 33.01 -22.10 22.92
C GLN A 400 32.55 -22.56 21.55
N HIS A 401 33.03 -21.90 20.49
CA HIS A 401 32.78 -22.34 19.13
C HIS A 401 33.50 -23.66 18.85
N LEU A 402 32.81 -24.63 18.25
CA LEU A 402 33.39 -25.93 17.94
C LEU A 402 34.58 -25.76 16.99
N GLY A 403 35.72 -26.36 17.37
CA GLY A 403 36.97 -26.26 16.59
C GLY A 403 37.69 -24.91 16.68
N SER A 404 37.33 -24.04 17.63
CA SER A 404 37.94 -22.72 17.83
C SER A 404 38.16 -22.41 19.32
N THR A 405 39.12 -21.54 19.63
CA THR A 405 39.31 -20.98 20.98
C THR A 405 38.41 -19.77 21.25
N LEU A 406 37.66 -19.31 20.23
CA LEU A 406 36.78 -18.16 20.34
C LEU A 406 35.54 -18.51 21.20
N LEU A 407 35.22 -17.59 22.10
CA LEU A 407 34.03 -17.66 22.94
C LEU A 407 32.90 -16.82 22.34
N GLY A 408 31.70 -17.39 22.37
CA GLY A 408 30.43 -16.70 22.17
C GLY A 408 29.69 -16.54 23.50
N ASN A 409 28.56 -15.83 23.46
CA ASN A 409 27.69 -15.69 24.62
C ASN A 409 26.22 -15.75 24.23
N TYR A 410 25.36 -16.09 25.19
CA TYR A 410 23.93 -16.13 24.95
C TYR A 410 23.14 -15.56 26.14
N GLN A 411 21.99 -14.97 25.82
CA GLN A 411 21.06 -14.42 26.79
C GLN A 411 19.73 -15.17 26.70
N THR A 412 19.23 -15.65 27.84
CA THR A 412 17.92 -16.32 27.91
C THR A 412 16.89 -15.43 28.62
N PHE A 413 15.70 -15.36 28.05
CA PHE A 413 14.51 -14.72 28.62
C PHE A 413 13.44 -15.78 28.86
N VAL A 414 12.98 -15.94 30.10
CA VAL A 414 11.91 -16.87 30.46
C VAL A 414 10.58 -16.12 30.43
N LEU A 415 9.62 -16.63 29.66
CA LEU A 415 8.30 -16.05 29.55
C LEU A 415 7.43 -16.50 30.74
N PRO A 416 6.55 -15.62 31.28
CA PRO A 416 5.75 -15.90 32.46
C PRO A 416 4.75 -17.06 32.23
N GLY A 417 4.42 -17.76 33.31
CA GLY A 417 3.41 -18.83 33.29
C GLY A 417 3.83 -20.07 32.50
N GLY A 418 5.13 -20.34 32.38
CA GLY A 418 5.64 -21.52 31.69
C GLY A 418 5.44 -21.49 30.16
N LYS A 419 5.20 -20.30 29.58
CA LYS A 419 4.90 -20.14 28.15
C LYS A 419 6.10 -20.39 27.22
N GLY A 420 7.31 -20.51 27.76
CA GLY A 420 8.51 -20.83 26.98
C GLY A 420 9.69 -19.93 27.31
N LYS A 421 10.71 -19.99 26.46
CA LYS A 421 11.95 -19.22 26.58
C LYS A 421 12.35 -18.64 25.23
N ILE A 422 13.04 -17.50 25.27
CA ILE A 422 13.69 -16.91 24.11
C ILE A 422 15.18 -16.86 24.40
N HIS A 423 15.97 -17.50 23.54
CA HIS A 423 17.43 -17.52 23.63
C HIS A 423 18.01 -16.68 22.50
N LEU A 424 18.74 -15.62 22.86
CA LEU A 424 19.54 -14.83 21.93
C LEU A 424 20.99 -15.34 22.01
N ILE A 425 21.42 -16.14 21.03
CA ILE A 425 22.77 -16.66 20.89
C ILE A 425 23.55 -15.67 20.05
N LYS A 426 24.47 -14.94 20.69
CA LYS A 426 25.22 -13.86 20.06
C LYS A 426 26.51 -14.40 19.43
N SER A 427 26.73 -14.05 18.17
CA SER A 427 27.98 -14.41 17.51
C SER A 427 29.10 -13.44 17.89
N ASN A 428 30.30 -13.99 18.09
CA ASN A 428 31.51 -13.18 18.21
C ASN A 428 31.88 -12.66 16.82
N ARG A 429 32.22 -11.37 16.68
CA ARG A 429 32.62 -10.79 15.39
C ARG A 429 33.81 -11.51 14.74
N LEU A 430 34.71 -12.08 15.55
CA LEU A 430 35.85 -12.87 15.07
C LEU A 430 35.44 -14.29 14.62
N ALA A 431 34.20 -14.70 14.88
CA ALA A 431 33.65 -16.02 14.55
C ALA A 431 32.48 -15.93 13.53
N CYS A 432 32.42 -14.84 12.76
CA CYS A 432 31.37 -14.60 11.77
C CYS A 432 31.70 -15.12 10.36
N ASP A 433 32.91 -15.62 10.08
CA ASP A 433 33.34 -16.06 8.75
C ASP A 433 32.37 -17.05 8.08
N GLU A 434 31.76 -17.95 8.86
CA GLU A 434 30.76 -18.89 8.37
C GLU A 434 29.46 -18.18 7.97
N ALA A 435 29.00 -17.23 8.77
CA ALA A 435 27.82 -16.41 8.47
C ALA A 435 28.06 -15.44 7.30
N ASP A 436 29.29 -14.91 7.16
CA ASP A 436 29.70 -14.07 6.03
C ASP A 436 29.58 -14.84 4.70
N LYS A 437 30.14 -16.05 4.65
CA LYS A 437 30.07 -16.94 3.48
C LYS A 437 28.64 -17.32 3.13
N ILE A 438 27.81 -17.64 4.13
CA ILE A 438 26.40 -17.96 3.91
C ILE A 438 25.67 -16.74 3.34
N PHE A 439 25.89 -15.55 3.90
CA PHE A 439 25.28 -14.31 3.44
C PHE A 439 25.69 -13.95 2.00
N GLU A 440 26.96 -14.17 1.66
CA GLU A 440 27.47 -14.01 0.29
C GLU A 440 26.79 -15.01 -0.66
N ALA A 441 26.75 -16.29 -0.29
CA ALA A 441 26.15 -17.36 -1.08
C ALA A 441 24.65 -17.13 -1.34
N TYR A 442 23.89 -16.63 -0.35
CA TYR A 442 22.49 -16.24 -0.54
C TYR A 442 22.33 -15.22 -1.67
N GLN A 443 23.16 -14.17 -1.67
CA GLN A 443 23.09 -13.11 -2.67
C GLN A 443 23.52 -13.62 -4.05
N GLN A 444 24.59 -14.41 -4.13
CA GLN A 444 25.07 -14.98 -5.38
C GLN A 444 24.03 -15.92 -6.00
N GLN A 445 23.48 -16.85 -5.20
CA GLN A 445 22.49 -17.83 -5.66
C GLN A 445 21.16 -17.16 -6.03
N ALA A 446 20.75 -16.10 -5.32
CA ALA A 446 19.57 -15.34 -5.68
C ALA A 446 19.74 -14.58 -7.01
N SER A 447 20.89 -13.94 -7.21
CA SER A 447 21.21 -13.24 -8.47
C SER A 447 21.39 -14.19 -9.65
N ALA A 448 21.87 -15.41 -9.41
CA ALA A 448 21.98 -16.46 -10.42
C ALA A 448 20.64 -17.17 -10.74
N GLY A 449 19.61 -16.93 -9.93
CA GLY A 449 18.31 -17.58 -10.08
C GLY A 449 18.24 -19.02 -9.57
N THR A 450 19.29 -19.55 -8.93
CA THR A 450 19.26 -20.88 -8.28
C THR A 450 18.52 -20.85 -6.95
N LEU A 451 18.56 -19.70 -6.25
CA LEU A 451 17.70 -19.42 -5.10
C LEU A 451 16.55 -18.53 -5.56
N HIS A 452 15.33 -19.05 -5.56
CA HIS A 452 14.13 -18.40 -6.07
C HIS A 452 13.52 -17.45 -5.04
N PHE A 453 14.23 -16.37 -4.71
CA PHE A 453 13.65 -15.30 -3.92
C PHE A 453 12.53 -14.61 -4.72
N ARG A 454 11.31 -14.72 -4.19
CA ARG A 454 10.09 -14.15 -4.78
C ARG A 454 9.29 -13.38 -3.76
N ARG A 455 8.58 -12.34 -4.22
CA ARG A 455 7.50 -11.72 -3.46
C ARG A 455 6.21 -12.46 -3.78
N TRP A 456 5.59 -13.02 -2.76
CA TRP A 456 4.46 -13.93 -2.91
C TRP A 456 3.13 -13.24 -2.68
N PRO A 457 2.04 -13.66 -3.34
CA PRO A 457 0.71 -13.14 -3.07
C PRO A 457 0.29 -13.37 -1.61
N LEU A 458 -0.12 -12.31 -0.93
CA LEU A 458 -0.74 -12.38 0.39
C LEU A 458 -2.10 -13.07 0.27
N ARG A 459 -2.35 -14.08 1.13
CA ARG A 459 -3.62 -14.82 1.14
C ARG A 459 -4.79 -14.03 1.72
N SER A 460 -4.52 -13.02 2.57
CA SER A 460 -5.54 -12.22 3.24
C SER A 460 -5.17 -10.75 3.21
N HIS A 461 -5.95 -9.96 2.48
CA HIS A 461 -5.87 -8.51 2.43
C HIS A 461 -7.21 -7.91 2.00
N LYS A 462 -7.37 -6.60 2.19
CA LYS A 462 -8.60 -5.87 1.83
C LYS A 462 -8.57 -5.21 0.45
N LEU A 463 -7.42 -5.27 -0.22
CA LEU A 463 -7.24 -4.70 -1.57
C LEU A 463 -7.89 -5.59 -2.63
N ARG A 464 -8.35 -5.00 -3.74
CA ARG A 464 -8.75 -5.74 -4.94
C ARG A 464 -7.50 -6.11 -5.74
N GLY A 465 -7.54 -7.30 -6.36
CA GLY A 465 -6.44 -7.86 -7.13
C GLY A 465 -5.36 -8.45 -6.23
N GLN A 466 -4.31 -8.97 -6.84
CA GLN A 466 -3.19 -9.57 -6.12
C GLN A 466 -2.41 -8.51 -5.31
N CYS A 467 -2.06 -8.84 -4.06
CA CYS A 467 -1.16 -8.02 -3.25
C CYS A 467 0.04 -8.88 -2.81
N LEU A 468 1.23 -8.59 -3.32
CA LEU A 468 2.47 -9.29 -3.00
C LEU A 468 3.01 -8.88 -1.62
N THR A 469 3.74 -9.79 -0.97
CA THR A 469 4.54 -9.52 0.23
C THR A 469 5.51 -8.36 -0.03
N ASN A 470 5.92 -7.66 1.03
CA ASN A 470 6.94 -6.62 0.87
C ASN A 470 8.35 -7.21 0.70
N TYR A 471 8.66 -8.31 1.37
CA TYR A 471 9.97 -8.96 1.34
C TYR A 471 9.98 -10.14 0.36
N PHE A 472 11.17 -10.55 -0.06
CA PHE A 472 11.37 -11.73 -0.89
C PHE A 472 11.61 -12.96 -0.02
N SER A 473 11.07 -14.12 -0.38
CA SER A 473 11.29 -15.34 0.39
C SER A 473 11.27 -16.60 -0.47
N GLN A 474 11.91 -17.65 0.05
CA GLN A 474 11.80 -19.03 -0.42
C GLN A 474 11.63 -19.94 0.79
N ASN A 475 10.66 -20.86 0.72
CA ASN A 475 10.56 -21.95 1.67
C ASN A 475 11.33 -23.17 1.14
N SER A 476 12.04 -23.88 2.02
CA SER A 476 12.72 -25.13 1.66
C SER A 476 12.52 -26.22 2.72
N GLY A 477 12.40 -27.48 2.30
CA GLY A 477 12.18 -28.62 3.17
C GLY A 477 10.74 -29.13 3.14
N GLU A 478 10.12 -29.27 4.31
CA GLU A 478 8.75 -29.73 4.47
C GLU A 478 7.73 -28.67 4.00
N THR A 479 6.69 -29.13 3.32
CA THR A 479 5.61 -28.27 2.83
C THR A 479 4.71 -27.84 3.99
N TYR A 480 4.38 -26.56 4.09
CA TYR A 480 3.46 -26.05 5.09
C TYR A 480 2.69 -24.81 4.60
N HIS A 481 1.75 -24.28 5.39
CA HIS A 481 0.87 -23.18 5.00
C HIS A 481 1.52 -21.79 5.04
N TYR A 482 2.70 -21.63 4.43
CA TYR A 482 3.35 -20.33 4.33
C TYR A 482 2.79 -19.45 3.21
N VAL A 483 3.13 -18.16 3.24
CA VAL A 483 2.61 -17.15 2.31
C VAL A 483 2.79 -17.48 0.82
N GLY A 484 3.86 -18.19 0.45
CA GLY A 484 4.13 -18.58 -0.93
C GLY A 484 3.34 -19.80 -1.42
N GLY A 485 2.58 -20.48 -0.57
CA GLY A 485 1.86 -21.69 -0.98
C GLY A 485 2.73 -22.94 -0.88
N ALA A 486 2.13 -24.08 -0.52
CA ALA A 486 2.85 -25.34 -0.32
C ALA A 486 3.61 -25.76 -1.60
N ASP A 487 3.01 -25.56 -2.77
CA ASP A 487 3.55 -25.93 -4.10
C ASP A 487 4.86 -25.22 -4.46
N ASN A 488 5.18 -24.11 -3.79
CA ASN A 488 6.40 -23.34 -4.04
C ASN A 488 7.53 -23.66 -3.04
N THR A 489 7.37 -24.70 -2.23
CA THR A 489 8.41 -25.20 -1.31
C THR A 489 9.44 -26.01 -2.08
N VAL A 490 10.72 -25.67 -1.92
CA VAL A 490 11.83 -26.43 -2.52
C VAL A 490 12.24 -27.57 -1.59
N PRO A 491 12.13 -28.85 -1.97
CA PRO A 491 12.58 -29.95 -1.12
C PRO A 491 14.06 -29.81 -0.75
N PHE A 492 14.46 -30.24 0.46
CA PHE A 492 15.86 -30.07 0.92
C PHE A 492 16.93 -30.67 0.01
N HIS A 493 16.64 -31.78 -0.68
CA HIS A 493 17.60 -32.38 -1.63
C HIS A 493 17.83 -31.51 -2.88
N LEU A 494 16.95 -30.54 -3.15
CA LEU A 494 17.09 -29.52 -4.21
C LEU A 494 17.35 -28.13 -3.64
N ALA A 495 17.43 -27.98 -2.31
CA ALA A 495 17.57 -26.67 -1.69
C ALA A 495 18.95 -26.08 -2.00
N PRO A 496 19.04 -24.77 -2.29
CA PRO A 496 20.30 -24.12 -2.57
C PRO A 496 21.27 -24.23 -1.38
N ALA A 497 22.57 -24.32 -1.67
CA ALA A 497 23.58 -24.57 -0.65
C ALA A 497 23.57 -23.50 0.47
N ALA A 498 23.22 -22.25 0.16
CA ALA A 498 23.11 -21.20 1.18
C ALA A 498 22.04 -21.51 2.24
N VAL A 499 20.93 -22.15 1.84
CA VAL A 499 19.85 -22.56 2.75
C VAL A 499 20.30 -23.70 3.66
N LEU A 500 20.94 -24.72 3.10
CA LEU A 500 21.46 -25.87 3.86
C LEU A 500 22.59 -25.46 4.81
N GLN A 501 23.46 -24.55 4.41
CA GLN A 501 24.50 -24.03 5.29
C GLN A 501 23.91 -23.19 6.44
N ALA A 502 22.89 -22.37 6.17
CA ALA A 502 22.18 -21.65 7.23
C ALA A 502 21.49 -22.59 8.22
N HIS A 503 20.82 -23.63 7.72
CA HIS A 503 20.23 -24.70 8.53
C HIS A 503 21.26 -25.33 9.48
N ASN A 504 22.39 -25.77 8.93
CA ASN A 504 23.48 -26.36 9.71
C ASN A 504 24.06 -25.40 10.75
N LEU A 505 24.22 -24.12 10.41
CA LEU A 505 24.75 -23.12 11.34
C LEU A 505 23.80 -22.88 12.52
N ILE A 506 22.48 -22.88 12.28
CA ILE A 506 21.47 -22.77 13.34
C ILE A 506 21.59 -23.93 14.32
N GLU A 507 21.57 -25.17 13.83
CA GLU A 507 21.69 -26.36 14.69
C GLU A 507 23.01 -26.38 15.46
N LYS A 508 24.12 -26.06 14.79
CA LYS A 508 25.46 -25.94 15.39
C LYS A 508 25.49 -24.93 16.53
N ARG A 509 24.98 -23.71 16.32
CA ARG A 509 25.00 -22.63 17.33
C ARG A 509 24.11 -22.95 18.53
N ILE A 510 22.95 -23.58 18.30
CA ILE A 510 22.08 -24.04 19.40
C ILE A 510 22.79 -25.11 20.23
N PHE A 511 23.45 -26.07 19.58
CA PHE A 511 24.20 -27.11 20.28
C PHE A 511 25.37 -26.53 21.07
N GLU A 512 26.16 -25.65 20.47
CA GLU A 512 27.28 -24.95 21.12
C GLU A 512 26.83 -24.18 22.37
N ALA A 513 25.74 -23.40 22.26
CA ALA A 513 25.31 -22.51 23.34
C ALA A 513 24.50 -23.21 24.44
N LEU A 514 23.66 -24.19 24.07
CA LEU A 514 22.65 -24.76 24.97
C LEU A 514 22.84 -26.26 25.22
N GLY A 515 23.77 -26.93 24.53
CA GLY A 515 23.95 -28.38 24.60
C GLY A 515 22.76 -29.18 24.03
N LYS A 516 21.86 -28.52 23.31
CA LYS A 516 20.62 -29.12 22.78
C LYS A 516 20.78 -29.45 21.31
N ARG A 517 20.29 -30.64 20.92
CA ARG A 517 20.16 -31.03 19.51
C ARG A 517 18.71 -30.89 19.12
N HIS A 518 18.47 -30.09 18.09
CA HIS A 518 17.17 -29.99 17.43
C HIS A 518 17.34 -30.49 16.00
N LYS A 519 16.30 -31.14 15.49
CA LYS A 519 16.20 -31.47 14.06
C LYS A 519 15.18 -30.54 13.48
N PHE A 520 15.57 -29.76 12.47
CA PHE A 520 14.64 -28.97 11.67
C PHE A 520 14.47 -29.62 10.30
N ASN A 521 13.24 -29.68 9.80
CA ASN A 521 12.92 -30.21 8.47
C ASN A 521 12.39 -29.12 7.50
N GLU A 522 12.32 -27.86 7.94
CA GLU A 522 11.91 -26.71 7.14
C GLU A 522 12.83 -25.51 7.42
N VAL A 523 13.10 -24.71 6.38
CA VAL A 523 13.74 -23.39 6.48
C VAL A 523 13.05 -22.39 5.56
N LEU A 524 12.52 -21.32 6.16
CA LEU A 524 12.05 -20.14 5.46
C LEU A 524 13.17 -19.11 5.40
N SER A 525 13.68 -18.88 4.20
CA SER A 525 14.64 -17.81 3.94
C SER A 525 13.90 -16.55 3.49
N ALA A 526 14.16 -15.41 4.13
CA ALA A 526 13.55 -14.13 3.83
C ALA A 526 14.60 -13.03 3.66
N ALA A 527 14.57 -12.33 2.53
CA ALA A 527 15.42 -11.19 2.21
C ALA A 527 14.61 -9.89 2.27
N TYR A 528 15.10 -8.95 3.08
CA TYR A 528 14.54 -7.61 3.27
C TYR A 528 15.47 -6.60 2.63
N MET A 529 15.01 -5.96 1.55
CA MET A 529 15.64 -4.74 1.03
C MET A 529 15.43 -3.57 2.00
N GLU A 530 16.14 -2.47 1.77
CA GLU A 530 16.01 -1.28 2.62
C GLU A 530 14.55 -0.82 2.79
N LYS A 531 14.22 -0.39 4.03
CA LYS A 531 12.88 0.04 4.47
C LYS A 531 11.80 -1.05 4.47
N GLN A 532 12.12 -2.28 4.07
CA GLN A 532 11.20 -3.42 4.21
C GLN A 532 11.22 -3.94 5.65
N LYS A 533 10.05 -4.40 6.12
CA LYS A 533 9.87 -4.98 7.45
C LYS A 533 8.73 -5.98 7.42
N MET A 534 8.69 -6.85 8.42
CA MET A 534 7.54 -7.73 8.64
C MET A 534 6.65 -7.14 9.72
N ALA A 535 5.33 -7.13 9.52
CA ALA A 535 4.39 -6.72 10.57
C ALA A 535 4.39 -7.73 11.74
N PHE A 536 3.71 -7.37 12.83
CA PHE A 536 3.46 -8.33 13.91
C PHE A 536 2.70 -9.55 13.39
N HIS A 537 3.22 -10.73 13.68
CA HIS A 537 2.65 -12.03 13.32
C HIS A 537 3.07 -13.09 14.35
N SER A 538 2.39 -14.23 14.34
CA SER A 538 2.80 -15.43 15.06
C SER A 538 3.09 -16.52 14.04
N ASP A 539 4.09 -17.36 14.32
CA ASP A 539 4.37 -18.55 13.51
C ASP A 539 3.41 -19.70 13.87
N SER A 540 2.49 -19.52 14.83
CA SER A 540 1.54 -20.55 15.28
C SER A 540 0.70 -21.05 14.10
N GLU A 541 1.06 -22.24 13.65
CA GLU A 541 0.41 -22.96 12.57
C GLU A 541 0.23 -24.41 12.99
N ARG A 542 -0.80 -25.06 12.44
CA ARG A 542 -1.06 -26.47 12.73
C ARG A 542 0.12 -27.31 12.24
N GLY A 543 0.62 -28.20 13.09
CA GLY A 543 1.77 -29.06 12.78
C GLY A 543 3.13 -28.40 13.05
N LEU A 544 3.18 -27.14 13.52
CA LEU A 544 4.44 -26.52 13.94
C LEU A 544 4.94 -27.15 15.25
N GLY A 545 6.18 -27.62 15.25
CA GLY A 545 6.88 -28.09 16.43
C GLY A 545 7.17 -26.99 17.46
N PRO A 546 7.52 -27.34 18.70
CA PRO A 546 7.62 -26.39 19.81
C PRO A 546 8.83 -25.45 19.74
N VAL A 547 9.67 -25.55 18.71
CA VAL A 547 10.91 -24.77 18.59
C VAL A 547 10.99 -24.14 17.22
N VAL A 548 11.25 -22.83 17.22
CA VAL A 548 11.56 -22.04 16.02
C VAL A 548 12.89 -21.35 16.25
N ALA A 549 13.81 -21.40 15.29
CA ALA A 549 15.11 -20.74 15.41
C ALA A 549 15.47 -19.96 14.15
N GLY A 550 16.01 -18.76 14.30
CA GLY A 550 16.33 -17.87 13.19
C GLY A 550 17.77 -17.40 13.19
N LEU A 551 18.49 -17.61 12.08
CA LEU A 551 19.78 -16.99 11.78
C LEU A 551 19.58 -15.61 11.15
N SER A 552 20.29 -14.61 11.66
CA SER A 552 20.28 -13.22 11.14
C SER A 552 21.56 -12.88 10.39
N MET A 553 21.45 -12.33 9.18
CA MET A 553 22.61 -11.99 8.33
C MET A 553 22.44 -10.62 7.65
N GLY A 554 23.53 -9.87 7.47
CA GLY A 554 23.51 -8.51 6.93
C GLY A 554 23.33 -7.46 8.04
N SER A 555 22.49 -6.47 7.80
CA SER A 555 22.29 -5.37 8.73
C SER A 555 21.60 -5.79 10.03
N PRO A 556 21.85 -5.08 11.15
CA PRO A 556 21.15 -5.37 12.38
C PRO A 556 19.65 -5.06 12.29
N ALA A 557 18.86 -5.75 13.09
CA ALA A 557 17.42 -5.58 13.18
C ALA A 557 16.93 -5.54 14.63
N LEU A 558 15.83 -4.83 14.86
CA LEU A 558 15.07 -4.95 16.09
C LEU A 558 14.00 -6.04 15.91
N MET A 559 13.93 -6.96 16.87
CA MET A 559 12.83 -7.91 16.98
C MET A 559 12.02 -7.58 18.23
N HIS A 560 10.74 -7.29 18.06
CA HIS A 560 9.83 -6.94 19.14
C HIS A 560 8.84 -8.07 19.37
N PHE A 561 8.58 -8.38 20.63
CA PHE A 561 7.57 -9.35 21.07
C PHE A 561 6.48 -8.63 21.85
N ARG A 562 5.23 -8.99 21.60
CA ARG A 562 4.07 -8.58 22.40
C ARG A 562 3.09 -9.73 22.55
N ALA A 563 2.22 -9.66 23.55
CA ALA A 563 1.16 -10.65 23.70
C ALA A 563 0.13 -10.52 22.56
N LEU A 564 -0.41 -11.64 22.09
CA LEU A 564 -1.50 -11.66 21.13
C LEU A 564 -2.73 -10.96 21.69
N ALA A 565 -3.38 -10.15 20.86
CA ALA A 565 -4.48 -9.28 21.27
C ALA A 565 -5.65 -10.00 21.97
N LYS A 566 -5.86 -11.29 21.69
CA LYS A 566 -6.90 -12.14 22.32
C LYS A 566 -6.64 -12.46 23.81
N TYR A 567 -5.41 -12.29 24.29
CA TYR A 567 -5.03 -12.60 25.68
C TYR A 567 -4.82 -11.36 26.56
N VAL A 568 -4.97 -10.15 26.01
CA VAL A 568 -4.74 -8.91 26.75
C VAL A 568 -5.89 -7.93 26.58
N PRO A 569 -6.20 -7.11 27.61
CA PRO A 569 -7.18 -6.02 27.51
C PRO A 569 -6.85 -5.07 26.35
N ARG A 570 -7.87 -4.44 25.76
CA ARG A 570 -7.71 -3.51 24.63
C ARG A 570 -6.70 -2.38 24.89
N THR A 571 -6.60 -1.92 26.13
CA THR A 571 -5.66 -0.89 26.58
C THR A 571 -4.18 -1.30 26.44
N GLU A 572 -3.90 -2.61 26.38
CA GLU A 572 -2.55 -3.19 26.40
C GLU A 572 -2.17 -3.91 25.09
N GLN A 573 -3.08 -4.02 24.12
CA GLN A 573 -2.91 -4.77 22.85
C GLN A 573 -1.75 -4.29 21.95
N ARG A 574 -1.00 -3.26 22.34
CA ARG A 574 0.12 -2.69 21.59
C ARG A 574 1.41 -2.57 22.39
N THR A 575 1.42 -3.03 23.63
CA THR A 575 2.60 -2.93 24.50
C THR A 575 3.65 -3.95 24.08
N THR A 576 4.84 -3.48 23.68
CA THR A 576 5.99 -4.35 23.43
C THR A 576 6.55 -4.82 24.77
N LEU A 577 6.64 -6.14 24.97
CA LEU A 577 7.07 -6.76 26.23
C LEU A 577 8.56 -7.08 26.26
N LEU A 578 9.11 -7.43 25.10
CA LEU A 578 10.54 -7.70 24.93
C LEU A 578 10.98 -7.15 23.58
N THR A 579 12.11 -6.44 23.58
CA THR A 579 12.83 -6.08 22.37
C THR A 579 14.22 -6.69 22.44
N VAL A 580 14.65 -7.32 21.36
CA VAL A 580 16.02 -7.82 21.21
C VAL A 580 16.64 -7.27 19.93
N VAL A 581 17.94 -7.08 19.97
CA VAL A 581 18.77 -6.72 18.83
C VAL A 581 19.31 -7.99 18.19
N LEU A 582 19.01 -8.18 16.90
CA LEU A 582 19.56 -9.24 16.07
C LEU A 582 20.68 -8.68 15.20
N ARG A 583 21.90 -9.21 15.34
CA ARG A 583 23.07 -8.83 14.53
C ARG A 583 23.44 -9.93 13.55
N HIS A 584 24.35 -9.60 12.64
CA HIS A 584 24.92 -10.57 11.72
C HIS A 584 25.56 -11.74 12.48
N GLY A 585 25.15 -12.96 12.12
CA GLY A 585 25.59 -14.20 12.74
C GLY A 585 24.80 -14.61 13.98
N ASP A 586 23.91 -13.76 14.52
CA ASP A 586 23.13 -14.13 15.71
C ASP A 586 22.07 -15.18 15.37
N VAL A 587 21.88 -16.12 16.29
CA VAL A 587 20.79 -17.09 16.26
C VAL A 587 19.82 -16.80 17.40
N LEU A 588 18.55 -16.55 17.08
CA LEU A 588 17.49 -16.43 18.07
C LEU A 588 16.64 -17.69 18.05
N MET A 589 16.53 -18.37 19.19
CA MET A 589 15.71 -19.57 19.37
C MET A 589 14.52 -19.27 20.29
N MET A 590 13.31 -19.56 19.80
CA MET A 590 12.07 -19.54 20.56
C MET A 590 11.75 -20.97 20.99
N GLU A 591 11.90 -21.26 22.28
CA GLU A 591 11.69 -22.59 22.88
C GLU A 591 10.34 -22.68 23.61
N GLY A 592 9.49 -23.60 23.17
CA GLY A 592 8.16 -23.88 23.71
C GLY A 592 7.03 -23.38 22.79
N ALA A 593 6.01 -24.20 22.57
CA ALA A 593 4.85 -23.86 21.73
C ALA A 593 4.14 -22.57 22.21
N GLY A 594 4.13 -22.34 23.53
CA GLY A 594 3.54 -21.16 24.13
C GLY A 594 4.16 -19.82 23.68
N VAL A 595 5.38 -19.81 23.12
CA VAL A 595 5.93 -18.59 22.51
C VAL A 595 5.08 -18.19 21.32
N GLN A 596 4.74 -19.12 20.44
CA GLN A 596 3.94 -18.85 19.24
C GLN A 596 2.44 -18.71 19.59
N ASP A 597 1.95 -19.49 20.56
CA ASP A 597 0.52 -19.51 20.86
C ASP A 597 0.05 -18.26 21.60
N PHE A 598 0.93 -17.58 22.35
CA PHE A 598 0.56 -16.44 23.20
C PHE A 598 1.19 -15.11 22.79
N TYR A 599 2.26 -15.13 21.99
CA TYR A 599 2.97 -13.93 21.58
C TYR A 599 2.99 -13.80 20.06
N GLU A 600 3.06 -12.56 19.61
CA GLU A 600 3.37 -12.21 18.22
C GLU A 600 4.63 -11.35 18.21
N HIS A 601 5.34 -11.40 17.09
CA HIS A 601 6.60 -10.72 16.92
C HIS A 601 6.70 -10.00 15.57
N THR A 602 7.57 -9.00 15.50
CA THR A 602 7.88 -8.25 14.29
C THR A 602 9.39 -8.06 14.22
N VAL A 603 9.92 -8.00 12.99
CA VAL A 603 11.33 -7.69 12.74
C VAL A 603 11.41 -6.42 11.90
N VAL A 604 12.22 -5.47 12.38
CA VAL A 604 12.47 -4.18 11.75
C VAL A 604 13.97 -4.05 11.46
N PRO A 605 14.43 -4.43 10.25
CA PRO A 605 15.81 -4.23 9.82
C PRO A 605 16.17 -2.75 9.70
N THR A 606 17.44 -2.44 9.98
CA THR A 606 17.99 -1.08 9.74
C THR A 606 18.33 -0.84 8.27
N ASN A 607 18.73 -1.89 7.55
CA ASN A 607 19.09 -1.85 6.12
C ASN A 607 18.83 -3.24 5.50
N PHE A 608 19.53 -3.60 4.41
CA PHE A 608 19.47 -4.90 3.77
C PHE A 608 19.81 -6.02 4.76
N ARG A 609 18.95 -7.04 4.83
CA ARG A 609 19.08 -8.17 5.76
C ARG A 609 18.52 -9.44 5.13
N ILE A 610 19.15 -10.58 5.40
CA ILE A 610 18.60 -11.90 5.11
C ILE A 610 18.42 -12.64 6.45
N ALA A 611 17.30 -13.36 6.59
CA ALA A 611 17.07 -14.29 7.67
C ALA A 611 16.79 -15.69 7.12
N ALA A 612 17.22 -16.70 7.87
CA ALA A 612 16.79 -18.08 7.67
C ALA A 612 16.14 -18.56 8.97
N THR A 613 14.85 -18.91 8.91
CA THR A 613 14.08 -19.40 10.06
C THR A 613 13.84 -20.89 9.89
N ALA A 614 14.42 -21.70 10.77
CA ALA A 614 14.30 -23.14 10.79
C ALA A 614 13.19 -23.61 11.75
N ARG A 615 12.41 -24.59 11.29
CA ARG A 615 11.30 -25.17 12.05
C ARG A 615 11.23 -26.68 11.86
N TRP A 616 10.51 -27.32 12.77
CA TRP A 616 10.02 -28.68 12.56
C TRP A 616 8.54 -28.60 12.22
N ILE A 617 8.16 -29.15 11.07
CA ILE A 617 6.79 -29.28 10.62
C ILE A 617 6.43 -30.76 10.65
N GLU A 618 5.31 -31.11 11.28
CA GLU A 618 4.79 -32.47 11.30
C GLU A 618 4.53 -32.99 9.87
N PRO A 619 5.20 -34.08 9.43
CA PRO A 619 4.98 -34.65 8.10
C PRO A 619 3.53 -35.13 7.91
N HIS A 620 3.00 -34.97 6.70
CA HIS A 620 1.65 -35.39 6.26
C HIS A 620 0.45 -34.53 6.69
N HIS A 621 0.68 -33.31 7.17
CA HIS A 621 -0.41 -32.36 7.41
C HIS A 621 -0.78 -31.56 6.13
N VAL A 622 -1.07 -32.26 5.02
CA VAL A 622 -1.75 -31.64 3.86
C VAL A 622 -3.21 -31.45 4.28
N VAL A 623 -3.58 -30.21 4.60
CA VAL A 623 -4.99 -29.88 4.84
C VAL A 623 -5.66 -29.76 3.48
N ASP A 624 -6.70 -30.55 3.27
CA ASP A 624 -7.63 -30.45 2.13
C ASP A 624 -7.93 -28.98 1.81
N GLU A 625 -7.81 -28.60 0.54
CA GLU A 625 -8.27 -27.31 0.06
C GLU A 625 -9.73 -27.10 0.48
N PRO A 626 -10.13 -25.90 0.96
CA PRO A 626 -11.55 -25.61 1.06
C PRO A 626 -12.12 -25.66 -0.36
N LEU A 627 -13.10 -26.57 -0.55
CA LEU A 627 -13.91 -26.70 -1.74
C LEU A 627 -14.18 -25.32 -2.35
N VAL A 628 -13.51 -25.05 -3.48
CA VAL A 628 -13.88 -23.97 -4.38
C VAL A 628 -15.37 -24.17 -4.65
N ASN A 629 -16.19 -23.24 -4.17
CA ASN A 629 -17.60 -23.15 -4.54
C ASN A 629 -17.63 -22.94 -6.06
N ARG A 630 -17.63 -24.05 -6.82
CA ARG A 630 -18.21 -24.10 -8.15
C ARG A 630 -19.71 -23.89 -7.95
N ARG A 631 -20.15 -22.65 -8.02
CA ARG A 631 -21.51 -22.32 -8.39
C ARG A 631 -21.43 -21.50 -9.67
N GLY A 632 -22.08 -22.05 -10.70
CA GLY A 632 -22.21 -21.43 -12.01
C GLY A 632 -23.16 -20.26 -12.03
#